data_AF-A0A2E1X0I3-F1
#
_entry.id   AF-A0A2E1X0I3-F1
#
_cell.length_a   1.000
_cell.length_b   1.000
_cell.length_c   1.000
_cell.angle_alpha   90.00
_cell.angle_beta   90.00
_cell.angle_gamma   90.00
#
_symmetry.space_group_name_H-M   'P 1'
#
loop_
_entity.id
_entity.type
_entity.pdbx_description
1 polymer ?
#
loop_
_entity_poly.entity_id
_entity_poly.type
_entity_poly.pdbx_seq_one_letter_code
_entity_poly.pdbx_strand_id
1 'polypeptide(L)'
;MKLSNNTKKNVNQKIVKDQENAKYLMMLCNDKPNIILRTEFGIGQYKFIKFNELKGNLVLEFNLLENTQFKDTGQIYENMGKTCFLSIEQYLYVYGSAIA
;
A
#
# COMPACT_ATOMS: atom_id res chain seq x y z
N MET A 1 -15.13 -27.29 34.60
CA MET A 1 -15.22 -26.97 33.15
C MET A 1 -13.88 -26.44 32.68
N LYS A 2 -13.19 -27.16 31.78
CA LYS A 2 -11.96 -26.67 31.11
C LYS A 2 -12.38 -25.75 29.95
N LEU A 3 -12.29 -24.44 30.10
CA LEU A 3 -12.51 -23.50 29.00
C LEU A 3 -11.23 -23.32 28.17
N SER A 4 -11.24 -23.99 27.02
CA SER A 4 -10.75 -23.56 25.70
C SER A 4 -9.36 -22.91 25.57
N ASN A 5 -8.37 -23.74 25.26
CA ASN A 5 -7.04 -23.34 24.77
C ASN A 5 -7.01 -22.92 23.27
N ASN A 6 -8.16 -22.83 22.60
CA ASN A 6 -8.23 -22.63 21.14
C ASN A 6 -8.17 -21.15 20.70
N THR A 7 -8.49 -20.19 21.57
CA THR A 7 -8.54 -18.76 21.19
C THR A 7 -7.14 -18.15 21.06
N LYS A 8 -6.18 -18.54 21.92
CA LYS A 8 -4.80 -18.03 21.89
C LYS A 8 -3.99 -18.52 20.67
N LYS A 9 -4.28 -19.73 20.17
CA LYS A 9 -3.60 -20.32 19.00
C LYS A 9 -3.91 -19.55 17.70
N ASN A 10 -5.18 -19.21 17.48
CA ASN A 10 -5.62 -18.50 16.27
C ASN A 10 -5.10 -17.05 16.20
N VAL A 11 -5.03 -16.36 17.34
CA VAL A 11 -4.49 -15.00 17.43
C VAL A 11 -2.99 -14.99 17.11
N ASN A 12 -2.22 -15.93 17.68
CA ASN A 12 -0.78 -16.04 17.39
C ASN A 12 -0.50 -16.39 15.92
N GLN A 13 -1.29 -17.27 15.30
CA GLN A 13 -1.11 -17.62 13.89
C GLN A 13 -1.43 -16.45 12.96
N LYS A 14 -2.44 -15.63 13.27
CA LYS A 14 -2.76 -14.43 12.51
C LYS A 14 -1.64 -13.37 12.62
N ILE A 15 -1.15 -13.12 13.83
CA ILE A 15 -0.06 -12.17 14.08
C ILE A 15 1.23 -12.56 13.33
N VAL A 16 1.60 -13.84 13.36
CA VAL A 16 2.81 -14.34 12.65
C VAL A 16 2.65 -14.21 11.14
N LYS A 17 1.46 -14.52 10.61
CA LYS A 17 1.17 -14.40 9.18
C LYS A 17 1.15 -12.95 8.71
N ASP A 18 0.62 -12.05 9.54
CA ASP A 18 0.62 -10.60 9.28
C ASP A 18 2.05 -10.03 9.31
N GLN A 19 2.92 -10.53 10.19
CA GLN A 19 4.35 -10.18 10.22
C GLN A 19 5.13 -10.68 9.00
N GLU A 20 4.92 -11.94 8.58
CA GLU A 20 5.57 -12.47 7.37
C GLU A 20 5.08 -11.73 6.11
N ASN A 21 3.78 -11.49 5.99
CA ASN A 21 3.21 -10.71 4.89
C ASN A 21 3.78 -9.29 4.85
N ALA A 22 3.92 -8.62 6.00
CA ALA A 22 4.53 -7.31 6.08
C ALA A 22 6.00 -7.32 5.61
N LYS A 23 6.76 -8.39 5.88
CA LYS A 23 8.13 -8.55 5.40
C LYS A 23 8.19 -8.65 3.87
N TYR A 24 7.33 -9.47 3.25
CA TYR A 24 7.28 -9.57 1.80
C TYR A 24 6.83 -8.27 1.14
N LEU A 25 5.81 -7.59 1.69
CA LEU A 25 5.38 -6.28 1.20
C LEU A 25 6.51 -5.25 1.29
N MET A 26 7.28 -5.24 2.39
CA MET A 26 8.43 -4.36 2.54
C MET A 26 9.51 -4.66 1.49
N MET A 27 9.75 -5.93 1.16
CA MET A 27 10.68 -6.30 0.08
C MET A 27 10.21 -5.77 -1.28
N LEU A 28 8.92 -5.93 -1.62
CA LEU A 28 8.36 -5.41 -2.88
C LEU A 28 8.47 -3.89 -2.98
N CYS A 29 8.14 -3.18 -1.90
CA CYS A 29 8.24 -1.73 -1.82
C CYS A 29 9.69 -1.23 -1.88
N ASN A 30 10.66 -1.98 -1.37
CA ASN A 30 12.07 -1.62 -1.45
C ASN A 30 12.66 -1.86 -2.84
N ASP A 31 12.24 -2.94 -3.52
CA ASP A 31 12.71 -3.30 -4.86
C ASP A 31 12.13 -2.37 -5.94
N LYS A 32 10.81 -2.13 -5.88
CA LYS A 32 10.11 -1.22 -6.79
C LYS A 32 9.25 -0.23 -6.00
N PRO A 33 9.86 0.85 -5.47
CA PRO A 33 9.17 1.82 -4.61
C PRO A 33 8.18 2.69 -5.36
N ASN A 34 8.29 2.79 -6.68
CA ASN A 34 7.45 3.65 -7.49
C ASN A 34 6.33 2.85 -8.16
N ILE A 35 5.12 3.38 -8.09
CA ILE A 35 3.94 2.87 -8.78
C ILE A 35 3.36 3.94 -9.70
N ILE A 36 2.57 3.52 -10.68
CA ILE A 36 1.80 4.41 -11.55
C ILE A 36 0.33 4.20 -11.22
N LEU A 37 -0.38 5.28 -10.91
CA LEU A 37 -1.81 5.25 -10.66
C LEU A 37 -2.55 6.03 -11.74
N ARG A 38 -3.65 5.46 -12.22
CA ARG A 38 -4.64 6.16 -13.03
C ARG A 38 -5.75 6.62 -12.09
N THR A 39 -5.93 7.92 -11.98
CA THR A 39 -6.99 8.55 -11.20
C THR A 39 -8.02 9.17 -12.13
N GLU A 40 -9.11 9.71 -11.59
CA GLU A 40 -10.08 10.48 -12.38
C GLU A 40 -9.48 11.81 -12.93
N PHE A 41 -8.36 12.27 -12.36
CA PHE A 41 -7.66 13.49 -12.75
C PHE A 41 -6.43 13.24 -13.63
N GLY A 42 -6.20 12.00 -14.08
CA GLY A 42 -5.11 11.63 -14.98
C GLY A 42 -4.17 10.56 -14.43
N ILE A 43 -2.93 10.53 -14.93
CA ILE A 43 -1.93 9.51 -14.59
C ILE A 43 -0.80 10.13 -13.79
N GLY A 44 -0.52 9.58 -12.60
CA GLY A 44 0.55 10.04 -11.72
C GLY A 44 1.52 8.93 -11.32
N GLN A 45 2.78 9.31 -11.09
CA GLN A 45 3.77 8.44 -10.47
C GLN A 45 3.85 8.72 -8.98
N TYR A 46 3.84 7.65 -8.17
CA TYR A 46 3.83 7.74 -6.73
C TYR A 46 4.96 6.90 -6.13
N LYS A 47 5.62 7.41 -5.09
CA LYS A 47 6.70 6.71 -4.37
C LYS A 47 6.24 6.27 -2.99
N PHE A 48 6.52 5.02 -2.65
CA PHE A 48 6.30 4.46 -1.34
C PHE A 48 7.07 5.23 -0.27
N ILE A 49 6.40 5.53 0.84
CA ILE A 49 6.97 6.25 1.98
C ILE A 49 7.14 5.31 3.16
N LYS A 50 6.03 4.69 3.61
CA LYS A 50 6.00 3.81 4.78
C LYS A 50 4.69 3.03 4.84
N PHE A 51 4.67 2.04 5.70
CA PHE A 51 3.43 1.47 6.22
C PHE A 51 2.82 2.41 7.26
N ASN A 52 1.49 2.50 7.27
CA ASN A 52 0.73 3.32 8.21
C ASN A 52 -0.53 2.56 8.66
N GLU A 53 -1.22 3.06 9.67
CA GLU A 53 -2.48 2.48 10.15
C GLU A 53 -3.61 3.49 9.97
N LEU A 54 -4.67 3.09 9.25
CA LEU A 54 -5.89 3.88 9.10
C LEU A 54 -7.09 3.06 9.54
N LYS A 55 -7.80 3.57 10.57
CA LYS A 55 -9.00 2.92 11.15
C LYS A 55 -8.76 1.44 11.54
N GLY A 56 -7.59 1.13 12.09
CA GLY A 56 -7.21 -0.22 12.50
C GLY A 56 -6.72 -1.13 11.37
N ASN A 57 -6.57 -0.61 10.14
CA ASN A 57 -6.09 -1.39 9.00
C ASN A 57 -4.70 -0.91 8.56
N LEU A 58 -3.82 -1.87 8.26
CA LEU A 58 -2.52 -1.61 7.66
C LEU A 58 -2.70 -1.09 6.23
N VAL A 59 -2.12 0.07 5.94
CA VAL A 59 -2.12 0.70 4.63
C VAL A 59 -0.70 1.10 4.22
N LEU A 60 -0.50 1.30 2.93
CA LEU A 60 0.74 1.78 2.36
C LEU A 60 0.58 3.24 1.98
N GLU A 61 1.45 4.10 2.51
CA GLU A 61 1.49 5.53 2.24
C GLU A 61 2.40 5.81 1.04
N PHE A 62 1.90 6.58 0.09
CA PHE A 62 2.65 7.01 -1.09
C PHE A 62 2.56 8.52 -1.29
N ASN A 63 3.62 9.11 -1.82
CA ASN A 63 3.61 10.50 -2.26
C ASN A 63 3.70 10.60 -3.79
N LEU A 64 2.86 11.47 -4.35
CA LEU A 64 2.93 11.90 -5.74
C LEU A 64 4.30 12.52 -6.00
N LEU A 65 4.93 12.09 -7.09
CA LEU A 65 6.20 12.60 -7.56
C LEU A 65 5.98 13.69 -8.60
N GLU A 66 6.73 14.77 -8.48
CA GLU A 66 6.95 15.70 -9.58
C GLU A 66 7.84 15.01 -10.61
N ASN A 67 7.23 14.55 -11.70
CA ASN A 67 7.93 13.93 -12.81
C ASN A 67 7.40 14.55 -14.10
N THR A 68 8.30 15.14 -14.89
CA THR A 68 7.97 15.84 -16.13
C THR A 68 7.37 14.93 -17.21
N GLN A 69 7.49 13.61 -17.08
CA GLN A 69 6.84 12.63 -17.95
C GLN A 69 5.34 12.48 -17.68
N PHE A 70 4.87 12.84 -16.48
CA PHE A 70 3.47 12.75 -16.08
C PHE A 70 2.85 14.16 -16.04
N LYS A 71 2.21 14.54 -17.14
CA LYS A 71 1.67 15.90 -17.34
C LYS A 71 0.51 16.24 -16.38
N ASP A 72 -0.16 15.21 -15.86
CA ASP A 72 -1.35 15.36 -15.03
C ASP A 72 -1.01 15.60 -13.54
N THR A 73 0.27 15.54 -13.15
CA THR A 73 0.71 15.67 -11.75
C THR A 73 0.17 16.93 -11.07
N GLY A 74 0.15 18.08 -11.75
CA GLY A 74 -0.39 19.32 -11.19
C GLY A 74 -1.88 19.21 -10.87
N GLN A 75 -2.67 18.72 -11.84
CA GLN A 75 -4.11 18.53 -11.66
C GLN A 75 -4.43 17.52 -10.55
N ILE A 76 -3.68 16.43 -10.49
CA ILE A 76 -3.81 15.44 -9.41
C ILE A 76 -3.52 16.09 -8.06
N TYR A 77 -2.43 16.84 -7.93
CA TYR A 77 -2.05 17.50 -6.67
C TYR A 77 -3.13 18.49 -6.20
N GLU A 78 -3.68 19.30 -7.11
CA GLU A 78 -4.70 20.30 -6.77
C GLU A 78 -6.00 19.66 -6.27
N ASN A 79 -6.37 18.48 -6.78
CA ASN A 79 -7.65 17.83 -6.45
C ASN A 79 -7.52 16.78 -5.33
N MET A 80 -6.41 16.04 -5.26
CA MET A 80 -6.22 14.92 -4.33
C MET A 80 -5.11 15.16 -3.29
N GLY A 81 -4.31 16.22 -3.47
CA GLY A 81 -3.13 16.46 -2.66
C GLY A 81 -1.94 15.56 -3.02
N LYS A 82 -0.91 15.61 -2.17
CA LYS A 82 0.36 14.91 -2.38
C LYS A 82 0.32 13.43 -2.00
N THR A 83 -0.41 13.10 -0.95
CA THR A 83 -0.31 11.81 -0.27
C THR A 83 -1.55 10.98 -0.54
N CYS A 84 -1.35 9.73 -0.90
CA CYS A 84 -2.44 8.75 -1.00
C CYS A 84 -2.11 7.50 -0.16
N PHE A 85 -3.15 6.76 0.18
CA PHE A 85 -3.07 5.53 0.95
C PHE A 85 -3.72 4.40 0.17
N LEU A 86 -3.02 3.28 0.05
CA LEU A 86 -3.55 2.07 -0.57
C LEU A 86 -3.68 0.96 0.48
N SER A 87 -4.78 0.21 0.44
CA SER A 87 -4.83 -1.09 1.10
C SER A 87 -3.81 -2.04 0.47
N ILE A 88 -3.46 -3.11 1.17
CA ILE A 88 -2.59 -4.16 0.63
C ILE A 88 -3.12 -4.69 -0.70
N GLU A 89 -4.43 -4.93 -0.77
CA GLU A 89 -5.11 -5.46 -1.98
C GLU A 89 -4.99 -4.49 -3.16
N GLN A 90 -5.24 -3.20 -2.92
CA GLN A 90 -5.08 -2.16 -3.94
C GLN A 90 -3.64 -2.06 -4.44
N TYR A 91 -2.67 -2.11 -3.52
CA TYR A 91 -1.25 -2.12 -3.87
C TYR A 91 -0.88 -3.32 -4.73
N LEU A 92 -1.28 -4.53 -4.34
CA LEU A 92 -0.96 -5.76 -5.07
C LEU A 92 -1.60 -5.77 -6.47
N TYR A 93 -2.81 -5.24 -6.61
CA TYR A 93 -3.45 -5.06 -7.91
C TYR A 93 -2.62 -4.16 -8.84
N VAL A 94 -2.21 -2.99 -8.34
CA VAL A 94 -1.39 -2.04 -9.09
C VAL A 94 -0.03 -2.65 -9.44
N TYR A 95 0.64 -3.27 -8.47
CA TYR A 95 1.94 -3.90 -8.65
C TYR A 95 1.91 -5.01 -9.70
N GLY A 96 0.91 -5.91 -9.63
CA GLY A 96 0.73 -6.99 -10.59
C GLY A 96 0.41 -6.50 -12.01
N SER A 97 -0.39 -5.43 -12.13
CA SER A 97 -0.73 -4.84 -13.43
C SER A 97 0.45 -4.18 -14.15
N ALA A 98 1.54 -3.86 -13.42
CA ALA A 98 2.74 -3.26 -13.99
C ALA A 98 3.74 -4.30 -14.53
N ILE A 99 3.44 -5.60 -14.40
CA ILE A 99 4.29 -6.74 -14.80
C ILE A 99 3.62 -7.54 -15.93
N ALA A 100 2.39 -7.21 -16.31
CA ALA A 100 1.63 -7.84 -17.40
C ALA A 100 1.88 -7.18 -18.76
#